data_AF-A0A9E3SX51-F1
#
_entry.id   AF-A0A9E3SX51-F1
#
_cell.length_a   1.000
_cell.length_b   1.000
_cell.length_c   1.000
_cell.angle_alpha   90.00
_cell.angle_beta   90.00
_cell.angle_gamma   90.00
#
_symmetry.space_group_name_H-M   'P 1'
#
loop_
_entity.id
_entity.type
_entity.pdbx_description
1 polymer ?
#
loop_
_entity_poly.entity_id
_entity_poly.type
_entity_poly.pdbx_seq_one_letter_code
_entity_poly.pdbx_strand_id
1 'polypeptide(L)'
;MATQYRCGTKGRRQKVLASDQLNGLDYLEVSADQTVLTLYFIHNLPGETDAVPPAPAPALTRSNVLIDGGVRIPTVKVVAVSTSENRLEVTVDQPGDFSRYRLRLVRSPINTEPPSGFDLQLAEIDFTFKVDCPSDFDCGPDEECPPVVLPEPEINYLAKDYASFRRLLIDRLSVIMPDWADDNPADVMTTLVELMAYTGDQLSYYQDAAANEAYLNTAHRRGSVRRHARLLDYRMHDGCNARAFVCFYFDGDGSVVLPEKTTLLTRGTSGSTTVDPTQLTTVISTERVEIFETMHALSLLRSHNIIRLYTWDDSDCCLPKGATRATLLNYDLDSGLPLNPPLALKVGDLLAFEEVISPTTGLANDANPAHRQVVRLTAVTPVNDSLANPPIPLLEVAWDEVDALAFPLCISATTAENETLTDVSVACGNVVLADHGRTLAPELIDVVVPATGRYRPRLKRGPLTQQGRLPIEGEGMALFDPEAPAAAALNWSLRDARPEITLQQNSSTWEPQRDLLASNRFAT
;
A
#
# COMPACT_ATOMS: atom_id res chain seq x y z
N MET A 1 -5.45 -20.20 69.81
CA MET A 1 -5.82 -18.91 69.21
C MET A 1 -5.23 -17.79 70.06
N ALA A 2 -4.20 -17.14 69.55
CA ALA A 2 -3.83 -15.79 69.94
C ALA A 2 -3.34 -15.14 68.64
N THR A 3 -4.20 -14.33 68.06
CA THR A 3 -3.97 -13.63 66.80
C THR A 3 -2.84 -12.63 67.02
N GLN A 4 -1.63 -12.97 66.56
CA GLN A 4 -0.48 -12.08 66.67
C GLN A 4 -0.51 -11.12 65.48
N TYR A 5 -1.14 -9.96 65.65
CA TYR A 5 -0.98 -8.86 64.70
C TYR A 5 0.44 -8.29 64.82
N ARG A 6 1.27 -8.44 63.79
CA ARG A 6 2.54 -7.70 63.65
C ARG A 6 2.29 -6.50 62.72
N CYS A 7 2.16 -5.31 63.29
CA CYS A 7 2.14 -4.06 62.53
C CYS A 7 3.49 -3.37 62.68
N GLY A 8 4.17 -3.03 61.57
CA GLY A 8 5.50 -2.42 61.54
C GLY A 8 5.57 -0.94 61.96
N THR A 9 4.47 -0.34 62.42
CA THR A 9 4.41 1.08 62.80
C THR A 9 4.15 1.26 64.30
N LYS A 10 5.02 2.04 64.98
CA LYS A 10 4.97 2.34 66.43
C LYS A 10 3.81 3.29 66.84
N GLY A 11 2.64 3.17 66.21
CA GLY A 11 1.50 4.06 66.42
C GLY A 11 0.87 3.94 67.83
N ARG A 12 0.85 2.74 68.42
CA ARG A 12 0.31 2.52 69.78
C ARG A 12 1.17 3.22 70.84
N ARG A 13 2.50 3.12 70.73
CA ARG A 13 3.46 3.82 71.60
C ARG A 13 3.24 5.33 71.58
N GLN A 14 3.09 5.95 70.40
CA GLN A 14 2.81 7.39 70.31
C GLN A 14 1.48 7.78 70.96
N LYS A 15 0.45 6.93 70.87
CA LYS A 15 -0.84 7.18 71.54
C LYS A 15 -0.76 7.08 73.06
N VAL A 16 0.05 6.16 73.59
CA VAL A 16 0.27 6.02 75.04
C VAL A 16 1.14 7.16 75.57
N LEU A 17 2.17 7.57 74.82
CA LEU A 17 2.98 8.77 75.12
C LEU A 17 2.10 10.05 75.21
N ALA A 18 1.07 10.14 74.38
CA ALA A 18 0.13 11.26 74.36
C ALA A 18 -1.06 11.11 75.35
N SER A 19 -1.12 10.03 76.13
CA SER A 19 -2.22 9.74 77.04
C SER A 19 -1.77 9.82 78.50
N ASP A 20 -2.51 10.55 79.32
CA ASP A 20 -2.26 10.66 80.77
C ASP A 20 -2.99 9.58 81.59
N GLN A 21 -3.60 8.60 80.93
CA GLN A 21 -4.44 7.57 81.56
C GLN A 21 -3.82 6.18 81.56
N LEU A 22 -2.91 5.92 80.61
CA LEU A 22 -2.29 4.62 80.42
C LEU A 22 -0.78 4.77 80.43
N ASN A 23 -0.11 3.92 81.19
CA ASN A 23 1.32 3.74 81.14
C ASN A 23 1.66 2.45 80.37
N GLY A 24 2.90 2.33 79.92
CA GLY A 24 3.39 1.17 79.19
C GLY A 24 4.89 1.04 79.32
N LEU A 25 5.38 -0.18 79.17
CA LEU A 25 6.80 -0.48 79.01
C LEU A 25 7.28 0.12 77.67
N ASP A 26 8.37 0.88 77.74
CA ASP A 26 9.05 1.40 76.56
C ASP A 26 10.15 0.43 76.12
N TYR A 27 11.08 0.13 77.02
CA TYR A 27 12.16 -0.83 76.79
C TYR A 27 12.69 -1.41 78.11
N LEU A 28 13.51 -2.46 77.98
CA LEU A 28 14.13 -3.18 79.09
C LEU A 28 15.64 -3.23 78.84
N GLU A 29 16.42 -2.85 79.85
CA GLU A 29 17.88 -3.02 79.87
C GLU A 29 18.27 -4.14 80.82
N VAL A 30 19.30 -4.90 80.44
CA VAL A 30 19.89 -5.95 81.27
C VAL A 30 21.25 -5.47 81.74
N SER A 31 21.50 -5.51 83.04
CA SER A 31 22.79 -5.13 83.63
C SER A 31 23.93 -6.05 83.18
N ALA A 32 25.17 -5.58 83.31
CA ALA A 32 26.36 -6.34 82.91
C ALA A 32 26.54 -7.66 83.69
N ASP A 33 26.08 -7.72 84.95
CA ASP A 33 26.05 -8.92 85.79
C ASP A 33 24.83 -9.84 85.50
N GLN A 34 23.92 -9.41 84.62
CA GLN A 34 22.74 -10.14 84.14
C GLN A 34 21.73 -10.54 85.22
N THR A 35 21.85 -9.93 86.40
CA THR A 35 20.97 -10.19 87.55
C THR A 35 20.05 -9.01 87.87
N VAL A 36 20.23 -7.86 87.22
CA VAL A 36 19.36 -6.68 87.37
C VAL A 36 18.74 -6.33 86.01
N LEU A 37 17.42 -6.27 85.97
CA LEU A 37 16.65 -5.86 84.80
C LEU A 37 16.05 -4.49 85.08
N THR A 38 16.43 -3.48 84.28
CA THR A 38 15.91 -2.12 84.41
C THR A 38 14.83 -1.92 83.35
N LEU A 39 13.58 -1.86 83.81
CA LEU A 39 12.43 -1.59 82.95
C LEU A 39 12.18 -0.09 82.89
N TYR A 40 12.05 0.44 81.68
CA TYR A 40 11.74 1.83 81.44
C TYR A 40 10.30 1.97 81.00
N PHE A 41 9.59 2.87 81.66
CA PHE A 41 8.19 3.16 81.39
C PHE A 41 8.06 4.48 80.63
N ILE A 42 7.00 4.58 79.84
CA ILE A 42 6.66 5.78 79.07
C ILE A 42 6.39 6.97 80.01
N HIS A 43 5.72 6.70 81.14
CA HIS A 43 5.41 7.70 82.17
C HIS A 43 5.95 7.25 83.54
N ASN A 44 6.02 8.19 84.50
CA ASN A 44 6.45 7.89 85.87
C ASN A 44 5.55 6.86 86.55
N LEU A 45 6.15 6.01 87.38
CA LEU A 45 5.48 4.88 88.02
C LEU A 45 4.63 5.31 89.23
N PRO A 46 3.56 4.56 89.56
CA PRO A 46 2.77 4.79 90.77
C PRO A 46 3.62 4.85 92.05
N GLY A 47 3.54 5.97 92.78
CA GLY A 47 4.34 6.25 93.98
C GLY A 47 5.30 7.43 93.84
N GLU A 48 5.52 7.91 92.61
CA GLU A 48 6.40 9.03 92.27
C GLU A 48 5.62 10.32 91.94
N THR A 49 6.32 11.45 91.80
CA THR A 49 5.72 12.70 91.31
C THR A 49 5.31 12.58 89.84
N ASP A 50 4.12 13.10 89.49
CA ASP A 50 3.55 13.03 88.14
C ASP A 50 3.37 11.59 87.58
N ALA A 51 3.06 10.65 88.47
CA ALA A 51 2.83 9.25 88.11
C ALA A 51 1.57 9.04 87.24
N VAL A 52 1.70 8.13 86.27
CA VAL A 52 0.55 7.61 85.50
C VAL A 52 0.48 6.09 85.75
N PRO A 53 -0.63 5.58 86.30
CA PRO A 53 -1.83 6.31 86.76
C PRO A 53 -1.64 7.17 88.04
N PRO A 54 -2.39 8.27 88.22
CA PRO A 54 -2.31 9.14 89.39
C PRO A 54 -2.79 8.45 90.68
N ALA A 55 -2.34 8.94 91.84
CA ALA A 55 -2.71 8.40 93.17
C ALA A 55 -4.24 8.29 93.37
N PRO A 56 -4.76 7.24 94.03
CA PRO A 56 -4.06 6.23 94.83
C PRO A 56 -3.83 4.91 94.07
N ALA A 57 -2.89 4.88 93.13
CA ALA A 57 -2.40 3.65 92.53
C ALA A 57 -1.28 3.02 93.41
N PRO A 58 -1.34 1.72 93.74
CA PRO A 58 -0.31 1.07 94.55
C PRO A 58 1.00 0.96 93.77
N ALA A 59 2.13 1.14 94.47
CA ALA A 59 3.46 0.92 93.90
C ALA A 59 3.61 -0.54 93.42
N LEU A 60 4.33 -0.73 92.32
CA LEU A 60 4.60 -2.06 91.77
C LEU A 60 5.49 -2.85 92.72
N THR A 61 5.12 -4.09 92.99
CA THR A 61 5.87 -4.99 93.87
C THR A 61 6.33 -6.24 93.12
N ARG A 62 7.12 -7.11 93.77
CA ARG A 62 7.57 -8.38 93.18
C ARG A 62 6.45 -9.26 92.63
N SER A 63 5.23 -9.18 93.19
CA SER A 63 4.10 -9.98 92.73
C SER A 63 3.46 -9.46 91.44
N ASN A 64 3.92 -8.30 90.94
CA ASN A 64 3.44 -7.69 89.71
C ASN A 64 4.32 -7.98 88.50
N VAL A 65 5.46 -8.64 88.68
CA VAL A 65 6.39 -8.97 87.60
C VAL A 65 6.44 -10.48 87.45
N LEU A 66 6.09 -10.95 86.26
CA LEU A 66 6.21 -12.36 85.87
C LEU A 66 7.20 -12.47 84.73
N ILE A 67 8.18 -13.36 84.85
CA ILE A 67 9.14 -13.65 83.79
C ILE A 67 8.88 -15.09 83.34
N ASP A 68 8.38 -15.22 82.12
CA ASP A 68 8.11 -16.51 81.46
C ASP A 68 9.09 -16.71 80.31
N GLY A 69 9.41 -17.96 79.97
CA GLY A 69 10.33 -18.30 78.88
C GLY A 69 11.63 -18.91 79.38
N GLY A 70 12.62 -19.04 78.49
CA GLY A 70 13.81 -19.86 78.75
C GLY A 70 13.58 -21.34 78.42
N VAL A 71 14.46 -21.92 77.60
CA VAL A 71 14.40 -23.34 77.24
C VAL A 71 15.14 -24.19 78.26
N ARG A 72 16.32 -23.75 78.70
CA ARG A 72 17.17 -24.46 79.68
C ARG A 72 16.93 -23.96 81.09
N ILE A 73 16.65 -22.66 81.25
CA ILE A 73 16.34 -22.04 82.56
C ILE A 73 14.93 -21.44 82.50
N PRO A 74 13.87 -22.27 82.69
CA PRO A 74 12.48 -21.84 82.53
C PRO A 74 11.90 -21.10 83.74
N THR A 75 12.64 -21.00 84.85
CA THR A 75 12.13 -20.44 86.11
C THR A 75 13.13 -19.46 86.69
N VAL A 76 13.06 -18.21 86.25
CA VAL A 76 13.82 -17.09 86.82
C VAL A 76 12.90 -16.36 87.80
N LYS A 77 13.30 -16.28 89.07
CA LYS A 77 12.48 -15.67 90.13
C LYS A 77 12.91 -14.25 90.39
N VAL A 78 11.91 -13.38 90.59
CA VAL A 78 12.13 -12.00 91.02
C VAL A 78 12.38 -11.96 92.53
N VAL A 79 13.57 -11.54 92.93
CA VAL A 79 14.04 -11.47 94.32
C VAL A 79 13.63 -10.14 94.96
N ALA A 80 13.90 -9.04 94.26
CA ALA A 80 13.63 -7.69 94.73
C ALA A 80 13.16 -6.80 93.57
N VAL A 81 12.37 -5.78 93.92
CA VAL A 81 11.91 -4.76 92.99
C VAL A 81 12.05 -3.41 93.66
N SER A 82 12.69 -2.45 92.99
CA SER A 82 12.80 -1.05 93.39
C SER A 82 12.23 -0.15 92.29
N THR A 83 11.44 0.84 92.69
CA THR A 83 10.89 1.88 91.82
C THR A 83 11.68 3.17 91.97
N SER A 84 11.99 3.83 90.86
CA SER A 84 12.57 5.18 90.84
C SER A 84 12.07 5.91 89.60
N GLU A 85 11.29 6.98 89.78
CA GLU A 85 10.69 7.77 88.68
C GLU A 85 9.95 6.89 87.65
N ASN A 86 10.43 6.80 86.40
CA ASN A 86 9.88 5.96 85.34
C ASN A 86 10.60 4.61 85.18
N ARG A 87 11.36 4.19 86.19
CA ARG A 87 12.20 2.99 86.14
C ARG A 87 11.79 1.99 87.22
N LEU A 88 11.70 0.73 86.82
CA LEU A 88 11.52 -0.41 87.72
C LEU A 88 12.76 -1.29 87.62
N GLU A 89 13.57 -1.30 88.66
CA GLU A 89 14.71 -2.22 88.78
C GLU A 89 14.23 -3.53 89.39
N VAL A 90 14.43 -4.61 88.65
CA VAL A 90 14.01 -5.97 89.02
C VAL A 90 15.25 -6.81 89.20
N THR A 91 15.56 -7.20 90.44
CA THR A 91 16.64 -8.13 90.75
C THR A 91 16.13 -9.56 90.65
N VAL A 92 16.81 -10.40 89.85
CA VAL A 92 16.49 -11.82 89.69
C VAL A 92 17.46 -12.71 90.46
N ASP A 93 17.04 -13.95 90.75
CA ASP A 93 17.83 -14.91 91.54
C ASP A 93 19.02 -15.50 90.78
N GLN A 94 18.94 -15.55 89.45
CA GLN A 94 19.97 -16.08 88.57
C GLN A 94 19.86 -15.47 87.16
N PRO A 95 20.96 -15.35 86.42
CA PRO A 95 20.92 -14.94 85.02
C PRO A 95 20.29 -16.04 84.15
N GLY A 96 19.51 -15.65 83.14
CA GLY A 96 18.90 -16.58 82.18
C GLY A 96 19.85 -17.11 81.10
N ASP A 97 19.31 -17.96 80.22
CA ASP A 97 20.03 -18.54 79.09
C ASP A 97 19.96 -17.66 77.80
N PHE A 98 20.40 -18.20 76.66
CA PHE A 98 20.37 -17.51 75.36
C PHE A 98 18.96 -17.46 74.71
N SER A 99 17.94 -18.00 75.36
CA SER A 99 16.58 -17.99 74.83
C SER A 99 15.93 -16.61 74.97
N ARG A 100 14.80 -16.43 74.30
CA ARG A 100 13.90 -15.31 74.56
C ARG A 100 13.10 -15.56 75.85
N TYR A 101 13.09 -14.54 76.70
CA TYR A 101 12.26 -14.43 77.89
C TYR A 101 11.22 -13.34 77.64
N ARG A 102 10.04 -13.51 78.22
CA ARG A 102 8.96 -12.54 78.21
C ARG A 102 8.74 -12.06 79.62
N LEU A 103 8.96 -10.77 79.84
CA LEU A 103 8.57 -10.12 81.09
C LEU A 103 7.17 -9.53 80.91
N ARG A 104 6.26 -9.89 81.82
CA ARG A 104 4.87 -9.41 81.84
C ARG A 104 4.59 -8.71 83.15
N LEU A 105 3.94 -7.56 83.05
CA LEU A 105 3.31 -6.91 84.19
C LEU A 105 1.96 -7.57 84.44
N VAL A 106 1.79 -8.11 85.64
CA VAL A 106 0.59 -8.83 86.07
C VAL A 106 0.00 -8.17 87.30
N ARG A 107 -1.31 -8.24 87.46
CA ARG A 107 -2.00 -7.71 88.65
C ARG A 107 -1.64 -8.53 89.89
N SER A 108 -1.48 -9.85 89.72
CA SER A 108 -0.97 -10.78 90.73
C SER A 108 -0.48 -12.05 90.05
N PRO A 109 0.28 -12.94 90.72
CA PRO A 109 0.78 -14.17 90.10
C PRO A 109 -0.32 -15.14 89.63
N ILE A 110 -1.56 -14.96 90.09
CA ILE A 110 -2.73 -15.78 89.71
C ILE A 110 -3.58 -15.06 88.64
N ASN A 111 -3.41 -13.75 88.45
CA ASN A 111 -4.12 -12.97 87.45
C ASN A 111 -3.12 -12.30 86.49
N THR A 112 -3.02 -12.87 85.29
CA THR A 112 -2.10 -12.47 84.22
C THR A 112 -2.49 -11.20 83.47
N GLU A 113 -3.61 -10.56 83.82
CA GLU A 113 -3.93 -9.22 83.31
C GLU A 113 -2.99 -8.17 83.92
N PRO A 114 -2.63 -7.10 83.19
CA PRO A 114 -1.83 -6.04 83.77
C PRO A 114 -2.55 -5.29 84.89
N PRO A 115 -1.79 -4.61 85.77
CA PRO A 115 -2.36 -3.68 86.74
C PRO A 115 -3.20 -2.60 86.05
N SER A 116 -4.23 -2.10 86.74
CA SER A 116 -5.08 -1.02 86.23
C SER A 116 -4.24 0.23 85.92
N GLY A 117 -4.47 0.86 84.76
CA GLY A 117 -3.70 2.02 84.30
C GLY A 117 -2.48 1.67 83.45
N PHE A 118 -2.27 0.40 83.10
CA PHE A 118 -1.28 -0.04 82.12
C PHE A 118 -1.95 -0.52 80.83
N ASP A 119 -1.33 -0.23 79.69
CA ASP A 119 -1.80 -0.66 78.37
C ASP A 119 -1.61 -2.17 78.17
N LEU A 120 -2.62 -2.85 77.62
CA LEU A 120 -2.61 -4.31 77.44
C LEU A 120 -1.50 -4.81 76.50
N GLN A 121 -1.11 -4.01 75.49
CA GLN A 121 -0.07 -4.40 74.53
C GLN A 121 1.32 -3.99 75.00
N LEU A 122 1.44 -2.88 75.74
CA LEU A 122 2.71 -2.39 76.31
C LEU A 122 2.95 -2.88 77.74
N ALA A 123 2.24 -3.91 78.20
CA ALA A 123 2.45 -4.54 79.51
C ALA A 123 3.36 -5.78 79.45
N GLU A 124 3.81 -6.17 78.26
CA GLU A 124 4.75 -7.28 78.08
C GLU A 124 5.91 -6.87 77.18
N ILE A 125 7.09 -7.40 77.47
CA ILE A 125 8.28 -7.19 76.63
C ILE A 125 9.07 -8.49 76.51
N ASP A 126 9.43 -8.83 75.28
CA ASP A 126 10.33 -9.94 74.98
C ASP A 126 11.78 -9.44 75.04
N PHE A 127 12.63 -10.08 75.84
CA PHE A 127 14.04 -9.75 76.02
C PHE A 127 14.92 -11.02 76.06
N THR A 128 16.24 -10.85 76.07
CA THR A 128 17.21 -11.93 76.32
C THR A 128 18.20 -11.46 77.38
N PHE A 129 18.76 -12.37 78.18
CA PHE A 129 19.79 -12.04 79.17
C PHE A 129 21.17 -11.80 78.53
N LYS A 130 21.34 -12.19 77.26
CA LYS A 130 22.63 -12.18 76.56
C LYS A 130 22.71 -11.09 75.47
N VAL A 131 22.19 -9.89 75.76
CA VAL A 131 22.11 -8.76 74.80
C VAL A 131 23.49 -8.30 74.30
N ASP A 132 24.50 -8.29 75.17
CA ASP A 132 25.87 -7.86 74.85
C ASP A 132 26.85 -9.02 74.60
N CYS A 133 26.34 -10.25 74.39
CA CYS A 133 27.20 -11.35 73.95
C CYS A 133 27.41 -11.24 72.43
N PRO A 134 28.65 -11.24 71.92
CA PRO A 134 28.89 -11.31 70.48
C PRO A 134 28.26 -12.60 69.94
N SER A 135 27.28 -12.44 69.04
CA SER A 135 26.54 -13.53 68.40
C SER A 135 27.02 -13.67 66.97
N ASP A 136 27.61 -14.82 66.63
CA ASP A 136 28.04 -15.15 65.26
C ASP A 136 26.88 -15.56 64.33
N PHE A 137 25.62 -15.42 64.78
CA PHE A 137 24.43 -15.82 64.03
C PHE A 137 23.68 -14.62 63.46
N ASP A 138 23.64 -14.55 62.13
CA ASP A 138 22.85 -13.60 61.35
C ASP A 138 21.35 -13.95 61.45
N CYS A 139 20.52 -12.97 61.80
CA CYS A 139 19.07 -13.15 61.82
C CYS A 139 18.54 -13.39 60.40
N GLY A 140 17.90 -14.53 60.15
CA GLY A 140 17.24 -14.81 58.87
C GLY A 140 16.10 -13.81 58.57
N PRO A 141 15.93 -13.36 57.32
CA PRO A 141 14.90 -12.37 56.97
C PRO A 141 13.48 -12.94 57.12
N ASP A 142 12.54 -12.10 57.55
CA ASP A 142 11.10 -12.43 57.65
C ASP A 142 10.52 -12.75 56.25
N GLU A 143 9.81 -13.88 56.09
CA GLU A 143 9.09 -14.20 54.85
C GLU A 143 7.78 -13.39 54.76
N GLU A 144 7.75 -12.39 53.89
CA GLU A 144 6.52 -11.73 53.45
C GLU A 144 5.76 -12.65 52.48
N CYS A 145 4.45 -12.85 52.67
CA CYS A 145 3.63 -13.60 51.71
C CYS A 145 3.67 -12.90 50.33
N PRO A 146 4.02 -13.61 49.24
CA PRO A 146 4.03 -13.01 47.91
C PRO A 146 2.59 -12.62 47.48
N PRO A 147 2.41 -11.52 46.74
CA PRO A 147 1.11 -11.13 46.20
C PRO A 147 0.59 -12.18 45.20
N VAL A 148 -0.74 -12.33 45.12
CA VAL A 148 -1.38 -13.24 44.16
C VAL A 148 -1.11 -12.75 42.74
N VAL A 149 -0.47 -13.58 41.92
CA VAL A 149 -0.23 -13.31 40.50
C VAL A 149 -1.44 -13.78 39.70
N LEU A 150 -2.12 -12.86 39.01
CA LEU A 150 -3.19 -13.21 38.06
C LEU A 150 -2.57 -13.76 36.77
N PRO A 151 -3.17 -14.79 36.15
CA PRO A 151 -2.68 -15.32 34.89
C PRO A 151 -2.78 -14.25 33.79
N GLU A 152 -1.74 -14.10 32.99
CA GLU A 152 -1.79 -13.23 31.81
C GLU A 152 -2.67 -13.88 30.73
N PRO A 153 -3.57 -13.12 30.08
CA PRO A 153 -4.40 -13.65 29.02
C PRO A 153 -3.57 -13.92 27.77
N GLU A 154 -3.92 -14.99 27.06
CA GLU A 154 -3.29 -15.37 25.80
C GLU A 154 -3.65 -14.36 24.70
N ILE A 155 -2.66 -13.60 24.22
CA ILE A 155 -2.85 -12.68 23.10
C ILE A 155 -2.68 -13.47 21.79
N ASN A 156 -3.80 -13.72 21.10
CA ASN A 156 -3.76 -14.32 19.77
C ASN A 156 -3.41 -13.27 18.71
N TYR A 157 -2.15 -13.26 18.26
CA TYR A 157 -1.65 -12.33 17.23
C TYR A 157 -2.20 -12.59 15.81
N LEU A 158 -2.91 -13.71 15.59
CA LEU A 158 -3.57 -14.02 14.33
C LEU A 158 -5.02 -13.51 14.28
N ALA A 159 -5.55 -12.99 15.39
CA ALA A 159 -6.86 -12.37 15.43
C ALA A 159 -6.88 -11.13 14.53
N LYS A 160 -7.71 -11.16 13.50
CA LYS A 160 -7.78 -10.11 12.46
C LYS A 160 -9.19 -9.74 12.03
N ASP A 161 -10.20 -10.48 12.49
CA ASP A 161 -11.60 -10.26 12.17
C ASP A 161 -12.40 -9.81 13.39
N TYR A 162 -13.58 -9.26 13.15
CA TYR A 162 -14.48 -8.79 14.23
C TYR A 162 -14.71 -9.84 15.33
N ALA A 163 -14.99 -11.10 14.95
CA ALA A 163 -15.33 -12.15 15.89
C ALA A 163 -14.15 -12.52 16.81
N SER A 164 -12.95 -12.61 16.24
CA SER A 164 -11.71 -12.89 16.97
C SER A 164 -11.30 -11.71 17.86
N PHE A 165 -11.46 -10.45 17.41
CA PHE A 165 -11.21 -9.28 18.24
C PHE A 165 -12.20 -9.17 19.41
N ARG A 166 -13.50 -9.38 19.16
CA ARG A 166 -14.53 -9.40 20.21
C ARG A 166 -14.19 -10.44 21.27
N ARG A 167 -13.83 -11.64 20.84
CA ARG A 167 -13.43 -12.73 21.75
C ARG A 167 -12.19 -12.35 22.56
N LEU A 168 -11.14 -11.84 21.92
CA LEU A 168 -9.91 -11.43 22.60
C LEU A 168 -10.18 -10.35 23.66
N LEU A 169 -11.02 -9.37 23.35
CA LEU A 169 -11.39 -8.31 24.28
C LEU A 169 -12.20 -8.84 25.47
N ILE A 170 -13.15 -9.74 25.25
CA ILE A 170 -13.92 -10.38 26.34
C ILE A 170 -13.01 -11.26 27.20
N ASP A 171 -12.17 -12.09 26.59
CA ASP A 171 -11.20 -12.94 27.30
C ASP A 171 -10.27 -12.07 28.17
N ARG A 172 -9.81 -10.92 27.66
CA ARG A 172 -9.01 -9.95 28.43
C ARG A 172 -9.80 -9.31 29.58
N LEU A 173 -11.06 -8.94 29.35
CA LEU A 173 -11.92 -8.35 30.39
C LEU A 173 -12.19 -9.33 31.53
N SER A 174 -12.38 -10.63 31.24
CA SER A 174 -12.59 -11.67 32.25
C SER A 174 -11.42 -11.80 33.24
N VAL A 175 -10.21 -11.49 32.81
CA VAL A 175 -9.00 -11.52 33.64
C VAL A 175 -8.83 -10.23 34.45
N ILE A 176 -9.14 -9.07 33.86
CA ILE A 176 -8.98 -7.77 34.52
C ILE A 176 -10.10 -7.50 35.52
N MET A 177 -11.33 -7.90 35.20
CA MET A 177 -12.54 -7.67 36.00
C MET A 177 -13.31 -8.98 36.19
N PRO A 178 -12.82 -9.90 37.04
CA PRO A 178 -13.46 -11.21 37.25
C PRO A 178 -14.87 -11.10 37.86
N ASP A 179 -15.20 -9.99 38.52
CA ASP A 179 -16.53 -9.73 39.08
C ASP A 179 -17.58 -9.35 38.01
N TRP A 180 -17.13 -8.98 36.80
CA TRP A 180 -18.01 -8.69 35.68
C TRP A 180 -18.21 -9.95 34.84
N ALA A 181 -19.38 -10.58 35.00
CA ALA A 181 -19.75 -11.82 34.33
C ALA A 181 -20.99 -11.68 33.43
N ASP A 182 -21.37 -10.45 33.06
CA ASP A 182 -22.58 -10.21 32.27
C ASP A 182 -22.28 -10.42 30.78
N ASP A 183 -22.97 -11.38 30.16
CA ASP A 183 -22.86 -11.72 28.74
C ASP A 183 -24.03 -11.17 27.91
N ASN A 184 -24.86 -10.32 28.50
CA ASN A 184 -26.02 -9.77 27.84
C ASN A 184 -25.62 -8.85 26.68
N PRO A 185 -26.14 -9.06 25.45
CA PRO A 185 -25.87 -8.17 24.32
C PRO A 185 -26.40 -6.74 24.54
N ALA A 186 -27.36 -6.54 25.45
CA ALA A 186 -27.86 -5.21 25.81
C ALA A 186 -27.00 -4.49 26.86
N ASP A 187 -25.96 -5.13 27.39
CA ASP A 187 -25.04 -4.50 28.33
C ASP A 187 -24.19 -3.42 27.64
N VAL A 188 -23.95 -2.34 28.36
CA VAL A 188 -23.18 -1.19 27.87
C VAL A 188 -21.73 -1.58 27.66
N MET A 189 -21.14 -2.41 28.53
CA MET A 189 -19.74 -2.84 28.34
C MET A 189 -19.62 -3.77 27.14
N THR A 190 -20.55 -4.71 26.96
CA THR A 190 -20.61 -5.54 25.74
C THR A 190 -20.71 -4.68 24.48
N THR A 191 -21.57 -3.66 24.48
CA THR A 191 -21.71 -2.73 23.34
C THR A 191 -20.39 -1.99 23.03
N LEU A 192 -19.67 -1.52 24.06
CA LEU A 192 -18.38 -0.86 23.90
C LEU A 192 -17.32 -1.80 23.32
N VAL A 193 -17.29 -3.06 23.79
CA VAL A 193 -16.39 -4.09 23.27
C VAL A 193 -16.67 -4.36 21.79
N GLU A 194 -17.93 -4.46 21.41
CA GLU A 194 -18.33 -4.67 20.02
C GLU A 194 -17.93 -3.48 19.13
N LEU A 195 -18.08 -2.25 19.62
CA LEU A 195 -17.62 -1.06 18.90
C LEU A 195 -16.09 -1.02 18.74
N MET A 196 -15.34 -1.42 19.77
CA MET A 196 -13.88 -1.56 19.69
C MET A 196 -13.46 -2.68 18.74
N ALA A 197 -14.15 -3.83 18.76
CA ALA A 197 -13.88 -4.92 17.82
C ALA A 197 -14.17 -4.52 16.37
N TYR A 198 -15.26 -3.78 16.14
CA TYR A 198 -15.62 -3.26 14.81
C TYR A 198 -14.56 -2.29 14.27
N THR A 199 -14.10 -1.35 15.10
CA THR A 199 -13.03 -0.43 14.71
C THR A 199 -11.70 -1.16 14.51
N GLY A 200 -11.39 -2.16 15.34
CA GLY A 200 -10.23 -3.03 15.19
C GLY A 200 -10.21 -3.78 13.86
N ASP A 201 -11.35 -4.37 13.47
CA ASP A 201 -11.53 -5.06 12.19
C ASP A 201 -11.29 -4.11 10.99
N GLN A 202 -11.88 -2.90 11.02
CA GLN A 202 -11.63 -1.90 9.99
C GLN A 202 -10.15 -1.50 9.88
N LEU A 203 -9.48 -1.27 11.02
CA LEU A 203 -8.06 -0.92 11.05
C LEU A 203 -7.18 -2.08 10.55
N SER A 204 -7.50 -3.32 10.94
CA SER A 204 -6.84 -4.55 10.46
C SER A 204 -6.94 -4.67 8.94
N TYR A 205 -8.13 -4.46 8.37
CA TYR A 205 -8.34 -4.43 6.92
C TYR A 205 -7.47 -3.36 6.23
N TYR A 206 -7.41 -2.14 6.77
CA TYR A 206 -6.59 -1.07 6.19
C TYR A 206 -5.09 -1.38 6.23
N GLN A 207 -4.61 -2.02 7.30
CA GLN A 207 -3.21 -2.46 7.41
C GLN A 207 -2.87 -3.50 6.35
N ASP A 208 -3.73 -4.50 6.16
CA ASP A 208 -3.52 -5.53 5.14
C ASP A 208 -3.60 -4.95 3.73
N ALA A 209 -4.54 -4.04 3.47
CA ALA A 209 -4.61 -3.33 2.20
C ALA A 209 -3.33 -2.50 1.93
N ALA A 210 -2.79 -1.81 2.94
CA ALA A 210 -1.55 -1.06 2.79
C ALA A 210 -0.33 -1.98 2.58
N ALA A 211 -0.27 -3.09 3.31
CA ALA A 211 0.80 -4.08 3.18
C ALA A 211 0.82 -4.75 1.80
N ASN A 212 -0.35 -5.08 1.24
CA ASN A 212 -0.46 -5.61 -0.11
C ASN A 212 0.04 -4.62 -1.16
N GLU A 213 -0.22 -3.32 -1.00
CA GLU A 213 0.28 -2.29 -1.93
C GLU A 213 1.78 -2.00 -1.79
N ALA A 214 2.43 -2.46 -0.71
CA ALA A 214 3.83 -2.16 -0.41
C ALA A 214 4.82 -2.94 -1.29
N TYR A 215 4.42 -4.07 -1.87
CA TYR A 215 5.28 -4.91 -2.72
C TYR A 215 4.70 -5.09 -4.12
N LEU A 216 5.57 -5.20 -5.13
CA LEU A 216 5.16 -5.27 -6.54
C LEU A 216 4.30 -6.51 -6.84
N ASN A 217 4.61 -7.64 -6.21
CA ASN A 217 3.91 -8.91 -6.41
C ASN A 217 2.51 -8.96 -5.77
N THR A 218 2.27 -8.15 -4.72
CA THR A 218 1.01 -8.13 -3.98
C THR A 218 0.15 -6.89 -4.28
N ALA A 219 0.70 -5.87 -4.95
CA ALA A 219 -0.02 -4.64 -5.21
C ALA A 219 -1.16 -4.84 -6.21
N HIS A 220 -2.37 -4.38 -5.86
CA HIS A 220 -3.54 -4.50 -6.72
C HIS A 220 -3.81 -3.19 -7.49
N ARG A 221 -3.43 -2.04 -6.93
CA ARG A 221 -3.64 -0.76 -7.62
C ARG A 221 -2.54 -0.53 -8.65
N ARG A 222 -2.94 -0.30 -9.91
CA ARG A 222 -2.04 0.10 -11.02
C ARG A 222 -1.17 1.30 -10.63
N GLY A 223 -1.69 2.24 -9.84
CA GLY A 223 -0.94 3.38 -9.34
C GLY A 223 0.24 3.02 -8.44
N SER A 224 0.10 2.02 -7.56
CA SER A 224 1.19 1.52 -6.70
C SER A 224 2.21 0.75 -7.52
N VAL A 225 1.75 -0.13 -8.41
CA VAL A 225 2.61 -0.86 -9.38
C VAL A 225 3.45 0.12 -10.20
N ARG A 226 2.84 1.20 -10.71
CA ARG A 226 3.55 2.25 -11.47
C ARG A 226 4.62 2.96 -10.63
N ARG A 227 4.40 3.17 -9.32
CA ARG A 227 5.39 3.77 -8.42
C ARG A 227 6.55 2.83 -8.14
N HIS A 228 6.28 1.54 -7.92
CA HIS A 228 7.31 0.51 -7.75
C HIS A 228 8.14 0.33 -9.01
N ALA A 229 7.50 0.23 -10.16
CA ALA A 229 8.15 0.16 -11.47
C ALA A 229 9.10 1.34 -11.73
N ARG A 230 8.74 2.55 -11.28
CA ARG A 230 9.59 3.74 -11.40
C ARG A 230 10.93 3.61 -10.66
N LEU A 231 10.99 2.85 -9.55
CA LEU A 231 12.26 2.61 -8.83
C LEU A 231 13.24 1.74 -9.63
N LEU A 232 12.74 0.99 -10.62
CA LEU A 232 13.51 0.15 -11.53
C LEU A 232 13.74 0.82 -12.90
N ASP A 233 13.48 2.13 -13.00
CA ASP A 233 13.46 2.89 -14.25
C ASP A 233 12.51 2.33 -15.33
N TYR A 234 11.56 1.47 -14.93
CA TYR A 234 10.55 0.94 -15.83
C TYR A 234 9.34 1.87 -15.90
N ARG A 235 9.12 2.47 -17.07
CA ARG A 235 8.01 3.39 -17.29
C ARG A 235 6.79 2.64 -17.81
N MET A 236 5.86 2.32 -16.92
CA MET A 236 4.57 1.73 -17.30
C MET A 236 3.80 2.67 -18.26
N HIS A 237 3.44 2.17 -19.44
CA HIS A 237 2.67 2.90 -20.44
C HIS A 237 1.15 2.83 -20.15
N ASP A 238 0.40 3.79 -20.67
CA ASP A 238 -1.08 3.85 -20.54
C ASP A 238 -1.79 3.34 -21.81
N GLY A 239 -1.04 2.65 -22.69
CA GLY A 239 -1.49 2.18 -24.00
C GLY A 239 -0.90 3.03 -25.12
N CYS A 240 -1.27 2.73 -26.36
CA CYS A 240 -1.00 3.55 -27.53
C CYS A 240 -2.21 3.50 -28.47
N ASN A 241 -2.32 4.50 -29.34
CA ASN A 241 -3.32 4.53 -30.37
C ASN A 241 -3.02 3.53 -31.48
N ALA A 242 -4.06 3.20 -32.25
CA ALA A 242 -3.92 2.35 -33.42
C ALA A 242 -3.58 3.19 -34.66
N ARG A 243 -2.79 2.63 -35.56
CA ARG A 243 -2.55 3.19 -36.91
C ARG A 243 -3.03 2.24 -37.98
N ALA A 244 -3.48 2.81 -39.07
CA ALA A 244 -3.92 2.06 -40.24
C ALA A 244 -3.53 2.80 -41.52
N PHE A 245 -3.21 2.03 -42.55
CA PHE A 245 -3.18 2.55 -43.91
C PHE A 245 -4.56 2.45 -44.52
N VAL A 246 -4.99 3.51 -45.22
CA VAL A 246 -6.31 3.60 -45.82
C VAL A 246 -6.17 3.93 -47.30
N CYS A 247 -6.77 3.08 -48.14
CA CYS A 247 -6.87 3.28 -49.58
C CYS A 247 -8.16 4.03 -49.92
N PHE A 248 -8.07 5.10 -50.72
CA PHE A 248 -9.23 5.84 -51.19
C PHE A 248 -9.56 5.56 -52.65
N TYR A 249 -10.84 5.40 -52.91
CA TYR A 249 -11.38 5.41 -54.27
C TYR A 249 -11.90 6.81 -54.58
N PHE A 250 -11.28 7.46 -55.57
CA PHE A 250 -11.65 8.78 -56.02
C PHE A 250 -12.35 8.72 -57.38
N ASP A 251 -13.58 9.23 -57.43
CA ASP A 251 -14.36 9.36 -58.66
C ASP A 251 -14.52 10.84 -59.00
N GLY A 252 -13.58 11.36 -59.79
CA GLY A 252 -13.57 12.75 -60.25
C GLY A 252 -12.50 12.98 -61.30
N ASP A 253 -12.63 14.10 -62.01
CA ASP A 253 -11.68 14.51 -63.03
C ASP A 253 -10.49 15.25 -62.39
N GLY A 254 -9.27 14.91 -62.82
CA GLY A 254 -8.04 15.53 -62.34
C GLY A 254 -7.57 15.01 -60.98
N SER A 255 -7.02 15.92 -60.16
CA SER A 255 -6.46 15.61 -58.84
C SER A 255 -7.13 16.44 -57.75
N VAL A 256 -7.47 15.81 -56.62
CA VAL A 256 -8.00 16.50 -55.43
C VAL A 256 -7.10 16.23 -54.24
N VAL A 257 -6.74 17.28 -53.50
CA VAL A 257 -5.92 17.12 -52.28
C VAL A 257 -6.83 16.79 -51.09
N LEU A 258 -6.65 15.60 -50.53
CA LEU A 258 -7.15 15.22 -49.22
C LEU A 258 -6.24 15.86 -48.17
N PRO A 259 -6.73 16.79 -47.32
CA PRO A 259 -5.89 17.44 -46.32
C PRO A 259 -5.49 16.47 -45.20
N GLU A 260 -4.42 16.81 -44.49
CA GLU A 260 -4.13 16.20 -43.19
C GLU A 260 -5.30 16.43 -42.22
N LYS A 261 -5.42 15.55 -41.22
CA LYS A 261 -6.51 15.55 -40.22
C LYS A 261 -7.91 15.43 -40.80
N THR A 262 -8.03 14.83 -41.98
CA THR A 262 -9.34 14.40 -42.48
C THR A 262 -9.88 13.29 -41.60
N THR A 263 -11.11 13.44 -41.12
CA THR A 263 -11.76 12.48 -40.22
C THR A 263 -12.24 11.24 -40.97
N LEU A 264 -11.82 10.08 -40.48
CA LEU A 264 -12.26 8.76 -40.93
C LEU A 264 -12.98 8.07 -39.79
N LEU A 265 -14.04 7.32 -40.12
CA LEU A 265 -14.85 6.60 -39.15
C LEU A 265 -14.77 5.10 -39.43
N THR A 266 -14.72 4.28 -38.39
CA THR A 266 -14.97 2.85 -38.55
C THR A 266 -16.39 2.60 -39.02
N ARG A 267 -16.65 1.40 -39.57
CA ARG A 267 -17.96 1.03 -40.11
C ARG A 267 -19.10 1.33 -39.14
N GLY A 268 -19.95 2.25 -39.56
CA GLY A 268 -21.19 2.65 -38.91
C GLY A 268 -22.37 1.73 -39.22
N THR A 269 -23.57 2.18 -38.86
CA THR A 269 -24.81 1.41 -39.12
C THR A 269 -25.43 1.72 -40.49
N SER A 270 -25.11 2.88 -41.06
CA SER A 270 -25.71 3.41 -42.28
C SER A 270 -25.32 2.70 -43.58
N GLY A 271 -24.36 1.76 -43.55
CA GLY A 271 -23.88 1.02 -44.74
C GLY A 271 -23.17 1.87 -45.80
N SER A 272 -23.24 3.20 -45.71
CA SER A 272 -22.51 4.14 -46.56
C SER A 272 -21.02 4.18 -46.19
N THR A 273 -20.16 4.29 -47.20
CA THR A 273 -18.71 4.45 -47.05
C THR A 273 -18.28 5.92 -46.93
N THR A 274 -19.21 6.85 -47.18
CA THR A 274 -18.97 8.30 -47.08
C THR A 274 -20.03 8.96 -46.20
N VAL A 275 -19.62 10.02 -45.49
CA VAL A 275 -20.48 10.81 -44.60
C VAL A 275 -20.37 12.27 -45.00
N ASP A 276 -21.52 12.93 -45.17
CA ASP A 276 -21.56 14.37 -45.39
C ASP A 276 -20.96 15.11 -44.17
N PRO A 277 -20.03 16.06 -44.35
CA PRO A 277 -19.44 16.81 -43.25
C PRO A 277 -20.47 17.46 -42.30
N THR A 278 -21.63 17.85 -42.80
CA THR A 278 -22.72 18.44 -42.01
C THR A 278 -23.36 17.43 -41.05
N GLN A 279 -23.33 16.14 -41.39
CA GLN A 279 -23.89 15.05 -40.58
C GLN A 279 -22.86 14.39 -39.66
N LEU A 280 -21.57 14.70 -39.83
CA LEU A 280 -20.47 14.08 -39.09
C LEU A 280 -20.68 14.11 -37.57
N THR A 281 -21.10 15.25 -37.02
CA THR A 281 -21.34 15.39 -35.58
C THR A 281 -22.47 14.49 -35.10
N THR A 282 -23.53 14.37 -35.90
CA THR A 282 -24.68 13.50 -35.60
C THR A 282 -24.23 12.05 -35.59
N VAL A 283 -23.55 11.59 -36.66
CA VAL A 283 -23.06 10.21 -36.79
C VAL A 283 -22.17 9.82 -35.62
N ILE A 284 -21.19 10.67 -35.25
CA ILE A 284 -20.30 10.42 -34.11
C ILE A 284 -21.08 10.30 -32.79
N SER A 285 -22.16 11.06 -32.62
CA SER A 285 -22.96 11.03 -31.39
C SER A 285 -23.95 9.86 -31.30
N THR A 286 -24.46 9.40 -32.44
CA THR A 286 -25.50 8.36 -32.52
C THR A 286 -24.93 6.97 -32.71
N GLU A 287 -23.82 6.85 -33.44
CA GLU A 287 -23.18 5.60 -33.75
C GLU A 287 -21.94 5.40 -32.85
N ARG A 288 -21.72 4.17 -32.37
CA ARG A 288 -20.51 3.81 -31.61
C ARG A 288 -19.34 3.57 -32.57
N VAL A 289 -18.91 4.63 -33.25
CA VAL A 289 -17.81 4.61 -34.21
C VAL A 289 -16.51 5.05 -33.56
N GLU A 290 -15.40 4.41 -33.94
CA GLU A 290 -14.06 4.87 -33.63
C GLU A 290 -13.58 5.84 -34.71
N ILE A 291 -12.78 6.82 -34.30
CA ILE A 291 -12.36 7.94 -35.14
C ILE A 291 -10.87 7.85 -35.42
N PHE A 292 -10.52 8.04 -36.68
CA PHE A 292 -9.15 8.16 -37.16
C PHE A 292 -8.98 9.50 -37.89
N GLU A 293 -7.77 10.02 -37.89
CA GLU A 293 -7.40 11.24 -38.63
C GLU A 293 -6.23 10.94 -39.57
N THR A 294 -6.28 11.47 -40.79
CA THR A 294 -5.17 11.34 -41.75
C THR A 294 -3.93 12.07 -41.21
N MET A 295 -2.76 11.45 -41.33
CA MET A 295 -1.51 11.98 -40.75
C MET A 295 -0.77 12.94 -41.69
N HIS A 296 -1.08 12.91 -42.98
CA HIS A 296 -0.50 13.78 -43.99
C HIS A 296 -1.53 14.05 -45.10
N ALA A 297 -1.29 15.09 -45.88
CA ALA A 297 -2.07 15.34 -47.07
C ALA A 297 -1.76 14.30 -48.16
N LEU A 298 -2.74 14.03 -49.03
CA LEU A 298 -2.62 13.10 -50.15
C LEU A 298 -3.32 13.67 -51.39
N SER A 299 -2.66 13.67 -52.53
CA SER A 299 -3.28 14.01 -53.80
C SER A 299 -3.96 12.78 -54.39
N LEU A 300 -5.29 12.77 -54.39
CA LEU A 300 -6.10 11.68 -54.93
C LEU A 300 -6.17 11.77 -56.45
N LEU A 301 -5.92 10.64 -57.11
CA LEU A 301 -6.01 10.48 -58.56
C LEU A 301 -6.85 9.27 -58.91
N ARG A 302 -7.71 9.38 -59.93
CA ARG A 302 -8.54 8.25 -60.38
C ARG A 302 -7.71 7.06 -60.86
N SER A 303 -6.59 7.33 -61.54
CA SER A 303 -5.66 6.30 -62.01
C SER A 303 -4.93 5.57 -60.89
N HIS A 304 -4.96 6.09 -59.67
CA HIS A 304 -4.36 5.46 -58.48
C HIS A 304 -5.35 4.59 -57.69
N ASN A 305 -6.62 4.50 -58.10
CA ASN A 305 -7.63 3.68 -57.42
C ASN A 305 -7.31 2.19 -57.52
N ILE A 306 -7.11 1.71 -58.75
CA ILE A 306 -6.81 0.32 -59.08
C ILE A 306 -5.71 0.36 -60.14
N ILE A 307 -4.53 -0.11 -59.76
CA ILE A 307 -3.34 -0.17 -60.60
C ILE A 307 -3.08 -1.65 -60.88
N ARG A 308 -3.20 -2.04 -62.16
CA ARG A 308 -2.93 -3.41 -62.61
C ARG A 308 -1.42 -3.67 -62.65
N LEU A 309 -1.02 -4.89 -62.32
CA LEU A 309 0.37 -5.33 -62.49
C LEU A 309 0.54 -5.94 -63.88
N TYR A 310 1.68 -5.68 -64.52
CA TYR A 310 1.97 -6.20 -65.85
C TYR A 310 2.76 -7.51 -65.77
N THR A 311 2.29 -8.54 -66.47
CA THR A 311 2.87 -9.89 -66.46
C THR A 311 3.72 -10.22 -67.69
N TRP A 312 4.03 -9.22 -68.55
CA TRP A 312 4.83 -9.44 -69.77
C TRP A 312 4.27 -10.53 -70.69
N ASP A 313 2.94 -10.56 -70.83
CA ASP A 313 2.16 -11.54 -71.60
C ASP A 313 2.26 -13.00 -71.11
N ASP A 314 2.89 -13.24 -69.95
CA ASP A 314 2.89 -14.55 -69.30
C ASP A 314 1.61 -14.77 -68.46
N SER A 315 1.22 -16.04 -68.32
CA SER A 315 0.16 -16.52 -67.44
C SER A 315 0.74 -17.14 -66.15
N ASP A 316 -0.12 -17.36 -65.14
CA ASP A 316 0.25 -17.99 -63.87
C ASP A 316 1.40 -17.28 -63.11
N CYS A 317 1.42 -15.95 -63.17
CA CYS A 317 2.48 -15.13 -62.61
C CYS A 317 2.17 -14.76 -61.15
N CYS A 318 3.14 -14.99 -60.25
CA CYS A 318 3.10 -14.49 -58.88
C CYS A 318 4.41 -13.78 -58.51
N LEU A 319 4.32 -12.68 -57.78
CA LEU A 319 5.46 -12.11 -57.08
C LEU A 319 5.82 -13.04 -55.91
N PRO A 320 7.08 -13.50 -55.79
CA PRO A 320 7.46 -14.38 -54.70
C PRO A 320 7.43 -13.66 -53.36
N LYS A 321 7.30 -14.43 -52.28
CA LYS A 321 7.59 -13.92 -50.94
C LYS A 321 9.01 -13.34 -50.90
N GLY A 322 9.17 -12.15 -50.35
CA GLY A 322 10.43 -11.40 -50.33
C GLY A 322 10.65 -10.52 -51.57
N ALA A 323 9.69 -10.42 -52.48
CA ALA A 323 9.79 -9.49 -53.61
C ALA A 323 9.88 -8.04 -53.13
N THR A 324 10.75 -7.28 -53.81
CA THR A 324 11.05 -5.86 -53.56
C THR A 324 10.84 -4.99 -54.80
N ARG A 325 10.26 -5.57 -55.87
CA ARG A 325 10.01 -4.89 -57.14
C ARG A 325 8.75 -5.42 -57.80
N ALA A 326 8.10 -4.57 -58.59
CA ALA A 326 6.96 -4.93 -59.44
C ALA A 326 6.90 -4.05 -60.68
N THR A 327 6.23 -4.54 -61.73
CA THR A 327 5.93 -3.76 -62.93
C THR A 327 4.45 -3.42 -62.94
N LEU A 328 4.14 -2.13 -63.01
CA LEU A 328 2.78 -1.60 -63.03
C LEU A 328 2.41 -1.18 -64.45
N LEU A 329 1.14 -1.38 -64.79
CA LEU A 329 0.58 -1.00 -66.08
C LEU A 329 0.17 0.49 -66.05
N ASN A 330 0.76 1.32 -66.90
CA ASN A 330 0.41 2.74 -67.05
C ASN A 330 -0.43 3.00 -68.31
N TYR A 331 -1.27 2.03 -68.67
CA TYR A 331 -2.07 2.02 -69.89
C TYR A 331 -3.39 1.29 -69.64
N ASP A 332 -4.46 1.68 -70.32
CA ASP A 332 -5.71 0.93 -70.27
C ASP A 332 -5.76 -0.04 -71.46
N LEU A 333 -5.54 -1.32 -71.16
CA LEU A 333 -5.59 -2.40 -72.16
C LEU A 333 -7.00 -2.62 -72.72
N ASP A 334 -8.04 -2.31 -71.94
CA ASP A 334 -9.44 -2.58 -72.34
C ASP A 334 -9.93 -1.54 -73.35
N SER A 335 -9.63 -0.26 -73.09
CA SER A 335 -9.97 0.84 -74.02
C SER A 335 -8.93 1.07 -75.12
N GLY A 336 -7.72 0.52 -74.96
CA GLY A 336 -6.62 0.76 -75.88
C GLY A 336 -6.15 2.21 -75.88
N LEU A 337 -6.32 2.93 -74.76
CA LEU A 337 -5.95 4.34 -74.60
C LEU A 337 -5.02 4.54 -73.39
N PRO A 338 -4.20 5.61 -73.38
CA PRO A 338 -3.45 5.99 -72.19
C PRO A 338 -4.38 6.28 -71.00
N LEU A 339 -3.93 5.94 -69.79
CA LEU A 339 -4.61 6.34 -68.57
C LEU A 339 -4.75 7.86 -68.51
N ASN A 340 -5.94 8.34 -68.12
CA ASN A 340 -6.22 9.76 -67.95
C ASN A 340 -6.85 10.02 -66.57
N PRO A 341 -6.11 10.62 -65.61
CA PRO A 341 -4.68 11.00 -65.71
C PRO A 341 -3.73 9.79 -65.73
N PRO A 342 -2.49 9.93 -66.21
CA PRO A 342 -1.49 8.84 -66.11
C PRO A 342 -1.12 8.55 -64.65
N LEU A 343 -0.46 7.42 -64.39
CA LEU A 343 0.10 7.12 -63.08
C LEU A 343 1.18 8.16 -62.72
N ALA A 344 0.95 8.91 -61.65
CA ALA A 344 1.86 9.93 -61.14
C ALA A 344 2.54 9.53 -59.82
N LEU A 345 3.06 8.30 -59.74
CA LEU A 345 3.78 7.79 -58.57
C LEU A 345 5.21 8.35 -58.50
N LYS A 346 5.71 8.59 -57.28
CA LYS A 346 7.05 9.11 -56.99
C LYS A 346 7.73 8.31 -55.88
N VAL A 347 9.04 8.49 -55.77
CA VAL A 347 9.81 7.99 -54.62
C VAL A 347 9.24 8.61 -53.34
N GLY A 348 9.00 7.78 -52.33
CA GLY A 348 8.36 8.15 -51.08
C GLY A 348 6.86 7.85 -51.02
N ASP A 349 6.18 7.64 -52.16
CA ASP A 349 4.76 7.32 -52.17
C ASP A 349 4.49 5.91 -51.60
N LEU A 350 3.30 5.73 -51.04
CA LEU A 350 2.84 4.45 -50.51
C LEU A 350 2.03 3.70 -51.57
N LEU A 351 2.24 2.39 -51.67
CA LEU A 351 1.53 1.51 -52.59
C LEU A 351 1.00 0.30 -51.82
N ALA A 352 -0.31 0.06 -51.87
CA ALA A 352 -0.95 -1.06 -51.21
C ALA A 352 -1.23 -2.17 -52.22
N PHE A 353 -0.66 -3.36 -52.02
CA PHE A 353 -1.01 -4.56 -52.79
C PHE A 353 -2.13 -5.31 -52.09
N GLU A 354 -3.10 -5.79 -52.86
CA GLU A 354 -4.25 -6.53 -52.37
C GLU A 354 -4.66 -7.63 -53.36
N GLU A 355 -4.91 -8.83 -52.84
CA GLU A 355 -5.65 -9.88 -53.54
C GLU A 355 -7.13 -9.52 -53.59
N VAL A 356 -7.69 -9.35 -54.79
CA VAL A 356 -9.10 -8.95 -55.01
C VAL A 356 -10.00 -10.10 -55.45
N ILE A 357 -9.41 -11.14 -56.04
CA ILE A 357 -10.09 -12.41 -56.37
C ILE A 357 -9.20 -13.57 -55.96
N SER A 358 -9.80 -14.70 -55.57
CA SER A 358 -9.03 -15.89 -55.22
C SER A 358 -8.28 -16.44 -56.45
N PRO A 359 -6.96 -16.72 -56.37
CA PRO A 359 -6.22 -17.36 -57.46
C PRO A 359 -6.72 -18.79 -57.76
N THR A 360 -7.44 -19.42 -56.84
CA THR A 360 -7.92 -20.81 -57.00
C THR A 360 -9.34 -20.86 -57.54
N THR A 361 -10.24 -20.01 -57.03
CA THR A 361 -11.67 -20.06 -57.38
C THR A 361 -12.10 -18.96 -58.35
N GLY A 362 -11.30 -17.89 -58.52
CA GLY A 362 -11.66 -16.73 -59.34
C GLY A 362 -12.75 -15.84 -58.73
N LEU A 363 -13.25 -16.16 -57.52
CA LEU A 363 -14.32 -15.41 -56.87
C LEU A 363 -13.76 -14.32 -55.94
N ALA A 364 -14.35 -13.13 -56.00
CA ALA A 364 -13.98 -12.00 -55.13
C ALA A 364 -14.30 -12.27 -53.64
N ASN A 365 -15.36 -13.02 -53.36
CA ASN A 365 -15.74 -13.37 -51.98
C ASN A 365 -14.76 -14.35 -51.32
N ASP A 366 -13.96 -15.05 -52.13
CA ASP A 366 -12.97 -16.04 -51.66
C ASP A 366 -11.56 -15.44 -51.63
N ALA A 367 -11.38 -14.17 -52.00
CA ALA A 367 -10.10 -13.48 -51.94
C ALA A 367 -9.60 -13.43 -50.49
N ASN A 368 -8.31 -13.69 -50.28
CA ASN A 368 -7.72 -13.73 -48.95
C ASN A 368 -7.47 -12.30 -48.40
N PRO A 369 -8.20 -11.84 -47.36
CA PRO A 369 -8.01 -10.50 -46.81
C PRO A 369 -6.66 -10.30 -46.11
N ALA A 370 -5.96 -11.39 -45.78
CA ALA A 370 -4.61 -11.34 -45.21
C ALA A 370 -3.53 -11.11 -46.28
N HIS A 371 -3.85 -11.25 -47.57
CA HIS A 371 -2.94 -10.94 -48.67
C HIS A 371 -3.02 -9.45 -49.02
N ARG A 372 -2.74 -8.60 -48.03
CA ARG A 372 -2.68 -7.15 -48.16
C ARG A 372 -1.43 -6.62 -47.51
N GLN A 373 -0.65 -5.84 -48.25
CA GLN A 373 0.57 -5.25 -47.74
C GLN A 373 0.82 -3.89 -48.37
N VAL A 374 1.22 -2.93 -47.54
CA VAL A 374 1.62 -1.59 -47.99
C VAL A 374 3.13 -1.53 -48.01
N VAL A 375 3.68 -0.94 -49.07
CA VAL A 375 5.11 -0.69 -49.24
C VAL A 375 5.36 0.78 -49.51
N ARG A 376 6.55 1.29 -49.18
CA ARG A 376 7.00 2.61 -49.60
C ARG A 376 7.93 2.51 -50.80
N LEU A 377 7.66 3.29 -51.85
CA LEU A 377 8.45 3.28 -53.07
C LEU A 377 9.82 3.94 -52.86
N THR A 378 10.90 3.20 -53.14
CA THR A 378 12.28 3.70 -53.11
C THR A 378 12.79 4.04 -54.51
N ALA A 379 12.21 3.44 -55.56
CA ALA A 379 12.48 3.79 -56.95
C ALA A 379 11.23 3.68 -57.81
N VAL A 380 11.10 4.58 -58.78
CA VAL A 380 10.02 4.61 -59.77
C VAL A 380 10.62 4.95 -61.13
N THR A 381 10.63 3.99 -62.05
CA THR A 381 11.26 4.12 -63.37
C THR A 381 10.27 3.82 -64.49
N PRO A 382 9.98 4.79 -65.37
CA PRO A 382 9.18 4.55 -66.57
C PRO A 382 9.89 3.59 -67.51
N VAL A 383 9.18 2.56 -67.96
CA VAL A 383 9.66 1.54 -68.91
C VAL A 383 8.59 1.40 -69.99
N ASN A 384 8.95 0.97 -71.20
CA ASN A 384 7.97 0.62 -72.22
C ASN A 384 8.19 -0.83 -72.64
N ASP A 385 7.11 -1.58 -72.82
CA ASP A 385 7.20 -2.81 -73.61
C ASP A 385 7.17 -2.42 -75.10
N SER A 386 8.29 -2.66 -75.77
CA SER A 386 8.49 -2.36 -77.19
C SER A 386 8.10 -3.51 -78.12
N LEU A 387 7.84 -4.71 -77.57
CA LEU A 387 7.34 -5.86 -78.34
C LEU A 387 5.84 -5.73 -78.60
N ALA A 388 5.09 -5.12 -77.67
CA ALA A 388 3.72 -4.70 -77.91
C ALA A 388 3.63 -3.67 -79.05
N ASN A 389 2.56 -3.76 -79.86
CA ASN A 389 2.28 -2.84 -80.94
C ASN A 389 0.84 -2.30 -80.84
N PRO A 390 0.63 -1.02 -80.44
CA PRO A 390 1.65 -0.02 -80.10
C PRO A 390 2.41 -0.32 -78.78
N PRO A 391 3.59 0.28 -78.54
CA PRO A 391 4.34 0.10 -77.30
C PRO A 391 3.53 0.48 -76.07
N ILE A 392 3.52 -0.41 -75.06
CA ILE A 392 2.74 -0.21 -73.83
C ILE A 392 3.61 0.52 -72.80
N PRO A 393 3.19 1.68 -72.28
CA PRO A 393 3.89 2.35 -71.20
C PRO A 393 3.67 1.64 -69.86
N LEU A 394 4.76 1.40 -69.15
CA LEU A 394 4.84 0.68 -67.89
C LEU A 394 5.59 1.52 -66.85
N LEU A 395 5.47 1.12 -65.59
CA LEU A 395 6.21 1.70 -64.48
C LEU A 395 6.85 0.59 -63.67
N GLU A 396 8.17 0.50 -63.67
CA GLU A 396 8.90 -0.39 -62.77
C GLU A 396 9.09 0.32 -61.43
N VAL A 397 8.65 -0.33 -60.36
CA VAL A 397 8.71 0.21 -59.00
C VAL A 397 9.52 -0.73 -58.11
N ALA A 398 10.25 -0.16 -57.17
CA ALA A 398 10.97 -0.90 -56.14
C ALA A 398 10.74 -0.30 -54.76
N TRP A 399 10.91 -1.11 -53.73
CA TRP A 399 10.77 -0.75 -52.32
C TRP A 399 11.86 -1.41 -51.46
N ASP A 400 11.94 -1.01 -50.20
CA ASP A 400 12.95 -1.48 -49.26
C ASP A 400 12.75 -2.96 -48.86
N GLU A 401 13.84 -3.65 -48.48
CA GLU A 401 13.79 -5.04 -48.02
C GLU A 401 12.94 -5.22 -46.75
N VAL A 402 12.85 -4.20 -45.89
CA VAL A 402 11.97 -4.23 -44.70
C VAL A 402 10.50 -4.33 -45.09
N ASP A 403 10.12 -3.76 -46.24
CA ASP A 403 8.77 -3.82 -46.80
C ASP A 403 8.60 -4.99 -47.80
N ALA A 404 9.56 -5.91 -47.90
CA ALA A 404 9.48 -7.06 -48.80
C ALA A 404 8.21 -7.90 -48.55
N LEU A 405 7.59 -8.42 -49.61
CA LEU A 405 6.29 -9.10 -49.50
C LEU A 405 6.35 -10.28 -48.53
N ALA A 406 5.47 -10.31 -47.54
CA ALA A 406 5.44 -11.35 -46.51
C ALA A 406 4.87 -12.70 -47.01
N PHE A 407 4.19 -12.66 -48.16
CA PHE A 407 3.52 -13.77 -48.82
C PHE A 407 3.73 -13.69 -50.35
N PRO A 408 3.60 -14.80 -51.09
CA PRO A 408 3.55 -14.74 -52.54
C PRO A 408 2.25 -14.05 -52.99
N LEU A 409 2.36 -13.05 -53.87
CA LEU A 409 1.22 -12.30 -54.39
C LEU A 409 0.98 -12.72 -55.84
N CYS A 410 -0.10 -13.46 -56.09
CA CYS A 410 -0.44 -13.91 -57.45
C CYS A 410 -1.14 -12.81 -58.24
N ILE A 411 -0.63 -12.55 -59.45
CA ILE A 411 -1.12 -11.51 -60.38
C ILE A 411 -2.06 -12.14 -61.41
N SER A 412 -1.71 -13.33 -61.90
CA SER A 412 -2.53 -14.14 -62.79
C SER A 412 -2.50 -15.60 -62.34
N ALA A 413 -3.56 -16.34 -62.64
CA ALA A 413 -3.69 -17.75 -62.27
C ALA A 413 -4.65 -18.47 -63.22
N THR A 414 -4.46 -19.77 -63.41
CA THR A 414 -5.36 -20.63 -64.18
C THR A 414 -6.19 -21.47 -63.22
N THR A 415 -7.52 -21.40 -63.33
CA THR A 415 -8.44 -22.15 -62.48
C THR A 415 -8.39 -23.65 -62.80
N ALA A 416 -8.98 -24.47 -61.92
CA ALA A 416 -9.16 -25.90 -62.17
C ALA A 416 -10.00 -26.21 -63.43
N GLU A 417 -10.76 -25.23 -63.92
CA GLU A 417 -11.58 -25.32 -65.14
C GLU A 417 -10.84 -24.81 -66.39
N ASN A 418 -9.52 -24.58 -66.30
CA ASN A 418 -8.67 -24.03 -67.36
C ASN A 418 -9.05 -22.61 -67.81
N GLU A 419 -9.66 -21.81 -66.94
CA GLU A 419 -9.92 -20.39 -67.19
C GLU A 419 -8.73 -19.56 -66.70
N THR A 420 -8.20 -18.69 -67.56
CA THR A 420 -7.13 -17.75 -67.19
C THR A 420 -7.72 -16.54 -66.48
N LEU A 421 -7.34 -16.37 -65.23
CA LEU A 421 -7.64 -15.21 -64.41
C LEU A 421 -6.53 -14.17 -64.57
N THR A 422 -6.92 -12.94 -64.85
CA THR A 422 -6.07 -11.74 -64.80
C THR A 422 -6.49 -10.86 -63.63
N ASP A 423 -5.62 -9.95 -63.21
CA ASP A 423 -5.88 -9.02 -62.11
C ASP A 423 -6.29 -9.70 -60.80
N VAL A 424 -5.67 -10.86 -60.50
CA VAL A 424 -5.89 -11.60 -59.24
C VAL A 424 -5.57 -10.71 -58.04
N SER A 425 -4.47 -10.00 -58.15
CA SER A 425 -4.06 -8.95 -57.22
C SER A 425 -3.87 -7.63 -57.96
N VAL A 426 -4.21 -6.55 -57.28
CA VAL A 426 -4.04 -5.17 -57.79
C VAL A 426 -3.29 -4.34 -56.76
N ALA A 427 -2.82 -3.17 -57.20
CA ALA A 427 -2.24 -2.17 -56.32
C ALA A 427 -3.13 -0.92 -56.21
N CYS A 428 -3.10 -0.25 -55.07
CA CYS A 428 -3.73 1.05 -54.85
C CYS A 428 -2.65 2.07 -54.48
N GLY A 429 -2.64 3.22 -55.17
CA GLY A 429 -1.70 4.33 -54.95
C GLY A 429 -2.27 5.45 -54.08
N ASN A 430 -3.60 5.53 -53.93
CA ASN A 430 -4.26 6.52 -53.08
C ASN A 430 -4.24 6.09 -51.61
N VAL A 431 -3.03 5.88 -51.06
CA VAL A 431 -2.82 5.35 -49.71
C VAL A 431 -2.39 6.46 -48.76
N VAL A 432 -3.11 6.61 -47.66
CA VAL A 432 -2.74 7.53 -46.56
C VAL A 432 -2.53 6.75 -45.27
N LEU A 433 -1.60 7.22 -44.44
CA LEU A 433 -1.52 6.77 -43.06
C LEU A 433 -2.56 7.54 -42.21
N ALA A 434 -3.30 6.81 -41.38
CA ALA A 434 -4.29 7.36 -40.46
C ALA A 434 -4.02 6.89 -39.04
N ASP A 435 -4.26 7.79 -38.09
CA ASP A 435 -3.99 7.59 -36.67
C ASP A 435 -5.28 7.67 -35.85
N HIS A 436 -5.44 6.77 -34.86
CA HIS A 436 -6.63 6.78 -34.01
C HIS A 436 -6.59 7.96 -33.06
N GLY A 437 -7.69 8.69 -33.00
CA GLY A 437 -7.82 9.92 -32.24
C GLY A 437 -8.64 10.97 -32.98
N ARG A 438 -9.16 11.92 -32.22
CA ARG A 438 -9.88 13.08 -32.75
C ARG A 438 -9.27 14.34 -32.17
N THR A 439 -8.82 15.23 -33.03
CA THR A 439 -8.40 16.58 -32.66
C THR A 439 -9.63 17.38 -32.23
N LEU A 440 -9.59 17.89 -31.00
CA LEU A 440 -10.66 18.74 -30.45
C LEU A 440 -10.21 20.18 -30.34
N ALA A 441 -11.18 21.11 -30.44
CA ALA A 441 -10.92 22.52 -30.19
C ALA A 441 -10.40 22.73 -28.75
N PRO A 442 -9.44 23.65 -28.54
CA PRO A 442 -8.88 23.94 -27.21
C PRO A 442 -9.96 24.24 -26.17
N GLU A 443 -9.75 23.78 -24.95
CA GLU A 443 -10.59 24.13 -23.80
C GLU A 443 -9.84 25.05 -22.83
N LEU A 444 -10.56 26.01 -22.26
CA LEU A 444 -10.01 26.88 -21.22
C LEU A 444 -10.02 26.14 -19.88
N ILE A 445 -8.87 26.15 -19.22
CA ILE A 445 -8.67 25.59 -17.89
C ILE A 445 -9.03 26.66 -16.85
N ASP A 446 -9.86 26.29 -15.86
CA ASP A 446 -10.33 27.22 -14.83
C ASP A 446 -9.18 27.63 -13.89
N VAL A 447 -8.65 28.85 -14.05
CA VAL A 447 -7.45 29.38 -13.36
C VAL A 447 -7.69 29.76 -11.89
N VAL A 448 -8.71 29.19 -11.23
CA VAL A 448 -8.92 29.45 -9.80
C VAL A 448 -7.88 28.65 -9.00
N VAL A 449 -6.69 29.26 -8.87
CA VAL A 449 -5.58 28.72 -8.08
C VAL A 449 -5.96 28.81 -6.60
N PRO A 450 -5.99 27.70 -5.85
CA PRO A 450 -6.27 27.73 -4.43
C PRO A 450 -5.24 28.59 -3.70
N ALA A 451 -5.68 29.39 -2.72
CA ALA A 451 -4.79 30.20 -1.88
C ALA A 451 -3.76 29.35 -1.11
N THR A 452 -4.09 28.08 -0.86
CA THR A 452 -3.21 27.09 -0.23
C THR A 452 -3.36 25.73 -0.90
N GLY A 453 -2.24 25.05 -1.16
CA GLY A 453 -2.21 23.69 -1.74
C GLY A 453 -1.73 23.64 -3.19
N ARG A 454 -1.68 22.43 -3.76
CA ARG A 454 -1.26 22.21 -5.16
C ARG A 454 -2.46 22.36 -6.09
N TYR A 455 -2.39 23.31 -7.02
CA TYR A 455 -3.35 23.42 -8.10
C TYR A 455 -3.21 22.22 -9.06
N ARG A 456 -4.31 21.49 -9.27
CA ARG A 456 -4.37 20.30 -10.13
C ARG A 456 -5.56 20.43 -11.08
N PRO A 457 -5.41 21.21 -12.18
CA PRO A 457 -6.48 21.34 -13.15
C PRO A 457 -6.84 19.97 -13.75
N ARG A 458 -8.12 19.78 -14.05
CA ARG A 458 -8.63 18.60 -14.75
C ARG A 458 -9.22 19.04 -16.08
N LEU A 459 -9.01 18.21 -17.09
CA LEU A 459 -9.66 18.41 -18.38
C LEU A 459 -11.16 18.16 -18.26
N LYS A 460 -11.96 18.95 -18.96
CA LYS A 460 -13.42 18.77 -19.05
C LYS A 460 -13.74 17.64 -20.02
N ARG A 461 -12.89 17.42 -21.02
CA ARG A 461 -13.01 16.36 -22.04
C ARG A 461 -11.93 15.29 -21.84
N GLY A 462 -12.32 14.04 -22.04
CA GLY A 462 -11.42 12.88 -22.03
C GLY A 462 -12.17 11.63 -22.50
N PRO A 463 -11.49 10.47 -22.60
CA PRO A 463 -10.07 10.23 -22.31
C PRO A 463 -9.11 10.86 -23.34
N LEU A 464 -7.83 11.00 -22.96
CA LEU A 464 -6.76 11.44 -23.88
C LEU A 464 -6.18 10.27 -24.67
N THR A 465 -5.99 10.47 -25.96
CA THR A 465 -5.24 9.55 -26.82
C THR A 465 -3.79 9.47 -26.37
N GLN A 466 -3.27 8.26 -26.16
CA GLN A 466 -1.83 8.02 -25.99
C GLN A 466 -1.24 7.79 -27.38
N GLN A 467 -0.49 8.74 -27.91
CA GLN A 467 0.02 8.67 -29.26
C GLN A 467 1.43 8.10 -29.30
N GLY A 468 1.64 7.10 -30.17
CA GLY A 468 2.97 6.57 -30.46
C GLY A 468 3.88 7.61 -31.11
N ARG A 469 5.13 7.67 -30.70
CA ARG A 469 6.16 8.57 -31.26
C ARG A 469 7.47 7.82 -31.40
N LEU A 470 8.30 8.22 -32.35
CA LEU A 470 9.64 7.70 -32.53
C LEU A 470 10.66 8.85 -32.56
N PRO A 471 11.90 8.61 -32.13
CA PRO A 471 12.99 9.54 -32.36
C PRO A 471 13.44 9.47 -33.82
N ILE A 472 13.48 10.62 -34.48
CA ILE A 472 14.10 10.84 -35.79
C ILE A 472 15.38 11.63 -35.58
N GLU A 473 16.48 11.17 -36.19
CA GLU A 473 17.78 11.83 -36.08
C GLU A 473 17.70 13.25 -36.65
N GLY A 474 18.07 14.25 -35.86
CA GLY A 474 18.02 15.66 -36.25
C GLY A 474 16.66 16.36 -36.08
N GLU A 475 15.55 15.64 -36.05
CA GLU A 475 14.19 16.22 -35.91
C GLU A 475 13.56 16.01 -34.52
N GLY A 476 14.11 15.11 -33.71
CA GLY A 476 13.59 14.82 -32.38
C GLY A 476 12.42 13.83 -32.41
N MET A 477 11.42 14.00 -31.54
CA MET A 477 10.30 13.07 -31.46
C MET A 477 9.23 13.39 -32.50
N ALA A 478 9.00 12.49 -33.45
CA ALA A 478 8.00 12.62 -34.50
C ALA A 478 6.96 11.50 -34.44
N LEU A 479 5.86 11.66 -35.18
CA LEU A 479 4.79 10.66 -35.23
C LEU A 479 5.17 9.47 -36.11
N PHE A 480 5.71 9.72 -37.29
CA PHE A 480 6.23 8.72 -38.23
C PHE A 480 7.39 9.36 -39.00
N ASP A 481 8.29 8.54 -39.53
CA ASP A 481 9.34 8.99 -40.45
C ASP A 481 8.81 8.87 -41.90
N PRO A 482 8.73 9.98 -42.66
CA PRO A 482 8.23 9.95 -44.03
C PRO A 482 9.19 9.27 -45.02
N GLU A 483 10.48 9.14 -44.68
CA GLU A 483 11.49 8.50 -45.53
C GLU A 483 11.68 7.02 -45.19
N ALA A 484 11.27 6.60 -43.98
CA ALA A 484 11.37 5.20 -43.56
C ALA A 484 10.37 4.27 -44.28
N PRO A 485 10.66 2.96 -44.37
CA PRO A 485 9.75 1.96 -44.93
C PRO A 485 8.34 2.00 -44.30
N ALA A 486 7.32 1.60 -45.04
CA ALA A 486 5.92 1.63 -44.60
C ALA A 486 5.70 0.84 -43.30
N ALA A 487 6.39 -0.30 -43.12
CA ALA A 487 6.31 -1.09 -41.90
C ALA A 487 6.80 -0.32 -40.65
N ALA A 488 7.75 0.60 -40.80
CA ALA A 488 8.25 1.41 -39.69
C ALA A 488 7.20 2.38 -39.14
N ALA A 489 6.25 2.82 -39.97
CA ALA A 489 5.17 3.71 -39.54
C ALA A 489 4.21 3.06 -38.52
N LEU A 490 4.20 1.72 -38.45
CA LEU A 490 3.37 0.92 -37.54
C LEU A 490 4.15 0.40 -36.32
N ASN A 491 5.45 0.71 -36.21
CA ASN A 491 6.31 0.17 -35.18
C ASN A 491 6.94 1.28 -34.34
N TRP A 492 6.70 1.26 -33.03
CA TRP A 492 7.28 2.21 -32.09
C TRP A 492 7.43 1.58 -30.70
N SER A 493 8.25 2.19 -29.86
CA SER A 493 8.39 1.78 -28.47
C SER A 493 7.27 2.40 -27.62
N LEU A 494 6.58 1.56 -26.83
CA LEU A 494 5.55 2.01 -25.89
C LEU A 494 6.09 2.93 -24.77
N ARG A 495 7.42 2.99 -24.60
CA ARG A 495 8.06 3.93 -23.68
C ARG A 495 7.93 5.38 -24.16
N ASP A 496 7.80 5.55 -25.47
CA ASP A 496 7.78 6.82 -26.17
C ASP A 496 6.36 7.33 -26.44
N ALA A 497 5.35 6.48 -26.20
CA ALA A 497 3.96 6.89 -26.23
C ALA A 497 3.69 8.00 -25.19
N ARG A 498 3.11 9.11 -25.63
CA ARG A 498 2.76 10.24 -24.77
C ARG A 498 1.29 10.62 -24.96
N PRO A 499 0.62 11.18 -23.94
CA PRO A 499 -0.71 11.75 -24.15
C PRO A 499 -0.61 12.87 -25.19
N GLU A 500 -1.47 12.86 -26.20
CA GLU A 500 -1.51 13.94 -27.19
C GLU A 500 -2.29 15.12 -26.62
N ILE A 501 -1.55 16.06 -26.05
CA ILE A 501 -2.08 17.30 -25.48
C ILE A 501 -0.97 18.34 -25.43
N THR A 502 -1.31 19.60 -25.68
CA THR A 502 -0.41 20.73 -25.46
C THR A 502 -1.09 21.74 -24.55
N LEU A 503 -0.35 22.28 -23.59
CA LEU A 503 -0.82 23.39 -22.77
C LEU A 503 -0.22 24.69 -23.30
N GLN A 504 -1.07 25.62 -23.70
CA GLN A 504 -0.65 26.96 -24.10
C GLN A 504 -0.80 27.92 -22.93
N GLN A 505 0.28 28.63 -22.58
CA GLN A 505 0.27 29.69 -21.58
C GLN A 505 1.01 30.91 -22.16
N ASN A 506 0.27 32.00 -22.40
CA ASN A 506 0.79 33.18 -23.10
C ASN A 506 1.38 32.80 -24.47
N SER A 507 2.66 33.09 -24.70
CA SER A 507 3.42 32.72 -25.91
C SER A 507 4.19 31.39 -25.78
N SER A 508 4.05 30.68 -24.65
CA SER A 508 4.76 29.43 -24.39
C SER A 508 3.85 28.22 -24.58
N THR A 509 4.36 27.21 -25.28
CA THR A 509 3.71 25.90 -25.45
C THR A 509 4.44 24.89 -24.56
N TRP A 510 3.65 24.12 -23.81
CA TRP A 510 4.14 23.10 -22.90
C TRP A 510 3.65 21.73 -23.35
N GLU A 511 4.59 20.78 -23.37
CA GLU A 511 4.32 19.38 -23.69
C GLU A 511 4.29 18.50 -22.44
N PRO A 512 3.56 17.38 -22.48
CA PRO A 512 3.45 16.48 -21.35
C PRO A 512 4.78 15.76 -21.11
N GLN A 513 5.26 15.89 -19.87
CA GLN A 513 6.42 15.18 -19.37
C GLN A 513 5.98 14.14 -18.34
N ARG A 514 6.57 12.94 -18.39
CA ARG A 514 6.25 11.85 -17.45
C ARG A 514 6.77 12.11 -16.03
N ASP A 515 7.81 12.94 -15.90
CA ASP A 515 8.43 13.29 -14.62
C ASP A 515 8.70 14.80 -14.56
N LEU A 516 8.49 15.38 -13.38
CA LEU A 516 8.72 16.80 -13.10
C LEU A 516 10.20 17.11 -12.84
N LEU A 517 11.02 16.11 -12.52
CA LEU A 517 12.46 16.31 -12.30
C LEU A 517 13.19 16.76 -13.57
N ALA A 518 12.66 16.40 -14.74
CA ALA A 518 13.14 16.83 -16.04
C ALA A 518 12.28 17.95 -16.66
N SER A 519 11.26 18.49 -15.97
CA SER A 519 10.35 19.48 -16.56
C SER A 519 10.87 20.91 -16.32
N ASN A 520 11.91 21.32 -17.03
CA ASN A 520 12.26 22.74 -17.14
C ASN A 520 11.84 23.28 -18.52
N ARG A 521 11.76 24.61 -18.68
CA ARG A 521 11.32 25.25 -19.94
C ARG A 521 12.24 25.00 -21.15
N PHE A 522 13.39 24.37 -20.93
CA PHE A 522 14.39 24.02 -21.93
C PHE A 522 14.55 22.50 -22.08
N ALA A 523 13.73 21.71 -21.37
CA ALA A 523 13.81 20.28 -21.39
C ALA A 523 13.04 19.76 -22.60
N THR A 524 13.81 19.34 -23.61
CA THR A 524 13.36 18.61 -24.79
C THR A 524 12.89 17.21 -24.42
#